data_AF-A0A6P0X670-F1
#
_entry.id   AF-A0A6P0X670-F1
#
_cell.length_a   1.000
_cell.length_b   1.000
_cell.length_c   1.000
_cell.angle_alpha   90.00
_cell.angle_beta   90.00
_cell.angle_gamma   90.00
#
_symmetry.space_group_name_H-M   'P 1'
#
loop_
_entity.id
_entity.type
_entity.pdbx_description
1 polymer ?
#
loop_
_entity_poly.entity_id
_entity_poly.type
_entity_poly.pdbx_seq_one_letter_code
_entity_poly.pdbx_strand_id
1 'polypeptide(L)' 'MEQIGIEQGLQQGNIQQGQTYIIEVLEVRFGEVSETISQQIYAIQDPAMLKTLHRQAITIESLTKFQQAIALGSSK' A
#
# COMPACT_ATOMS: atom_id res chain seq x y z
N MET A 1 -29.86 3.34 -1.27
CA MET A 1 -29.11 2.63 -0.21
C MET A 1 -28.24 1.53 -0.82
N GLU A 2 -28.75 0.73 -1.76
CA GLU A 2 -28.00 -0.33 -2.45
C GLU A 2 -26.75 0.17 -3.21
N GLN A 3 -26.85 1.30 -3.92
CA GLN A 3 -25.72 1.84 -4.69
C GLN A 3 -24.53 2.26 -3.79
N ILE A 4 -24.81 2.90 -2.65
CA ILE A 4 -23.78 3.32 -1.68
C ILE A 4 -23.06 2.10 -1.09
N GLY A 5 -23.78 1.01 -0.81
CA GLY A 5 -23.18 -0.22 -0.29
C GLY A 5 -22.23 -0.89 -1.28
N ILE A 6 -22.58 -0.92 -2.57
CA ILE A 6 -21.73 -1.47 -3.63
C ILE A 6 -20.46 -0.60 -3.80
N GLU A 7 -20.60 0.72 -3.82
CA GLU A 7 -19.47 1.65 -3.96
C GLU A 7 -18.50 1.52 -2.77
N GLN A 8 -19.01 1.44 -1.55
CA GLN A 8 -18.19 1.23 -0.35
C GLN A 8 -17.45 -0.11 -0.37
N GLY A 9 -18.13 -1.19 -0.79
CA GLY A 9 -17.51 -2.51 -0.92
C GLY A 9 -16.38 -2.53 -1.96
N LEU A 10 -16.59 -1.90 -3.12
CA LEU A 10 -15.55 -1.77 -4.14
C LEU A 10 -14.36 -0.95 -3.64
N GLN A 11 -14.61 0.14 -2.93
CA GLN A 11 -13.55 0.98 -2.37
C GLN A 11 -12.71 0.21 -1.34
N GLN A 12 -13.36 -0.51 -0.42
CA GLN A 12 -12.65 -1.35 0.56
C GLN A 12 -11.84 -2.46 -0.10
N GLY A 13 -12.41 -3.13 -1.11
CA GLY A 13 -11.71 -4.15 -1.87
C GLY A 13 -10.47 -3.61 -2.61
N ASN A 14 -10.55 -2.38 -3.14
CA ASN A 14 -9.42 -1.73 -3.78
C ASN A 14 -8.30 -1.36 -2.79
N ILE A 15 -8.67 -0.94 -1.58
CA ILE A 15 -7.70 -0.65 -0.51
C ILE A 15 -6.96 -1.92 -0.10
N GLN A 16 -7.71 -2.98 0.23
CA GLN A 16 -7.14 -4.26 0.66
C GLN A 16 -6.21 -4.85 -0.42
N GLN A 17 -6.66 -4.89 -1.68
CA GLN A 17 -5.82 -5.38 -2.78
C GLN A 17 -4.57 -4.52 -2.98
N GLY A 18 -4.70 -3.19 -2.90
CA GLY A 18 -3.56 -2.29 -3.00
C GLY A 18 -2.50 -2.55 -1.92
N GLN A 19 -2.94 -2.79 -0.68
CA GLN A 19 -2.05 -3.14 0.43
C GLN A 19 -1.36 -4.50 0.18
N THR A 20 -2.12 -5.54 -0.20
CA THR A 20 -1.59 -6.88 -0.49
C THR A 20 -0.55 -6.84 -1.61
N TYR A 21 -0.84 -6.19 -2.73
CA TYR A 21 0.09 -6.14 -3.87
C TYR A 21 1.40 -5.42 -3.54
N ILE A 22 1.35 -4.39 -2.69
CA ILE A 22 2.58 -3.74 -2.22
C ILE A 22 3.42 -4.74 -1.43
N ILE A 23 2.83 -5.45 -0.46
CA ILE A 23 3.54 -6.43 0.35
C ILE A 23 4.16 -7.52 -0.53
N GLU A 24 3.38 -8.13 -1.41
CA GLU A 24 3.85 -9.18 -2.32
C GLU A 24 5.04 -8.73 -3.17
N VAL A 25 4.98 -7.51 -3.73
CA VAL A 25 6.09 -6.97 -4.53
C VAL A 25 7.33 -6.75 -3.67
N LEU A 26 7.18 -6.22 -2.45
CA LEU A 26 8.30 -6.02 -1.54
C LEU A 26 8.92 -7.36 -1.10
N GLU A 27 8.09 -8.37 -0.83
CA GLU A 27 8.54 -9.72 -0.46
C GLU A 27 9.32 -10.39 -1.61
N VAL A 28 8.81 -10.28 -2.83
CA VAL A 28 9.49 -10.80 -4.02
C VAL A 28 10.86 -10.15 -4.23
N ARG A 29 10.99 -8.84 -3.97
CA ARG A 29 12.21 -8.07 -4.25
C ARG A 29 13.24 -8.12 -3.14
N PHE A 30 12.79 -8.11 -1.89
CA PHE A 30 13.65 -7.90 -0.73
C PHE A 30 13.59 -9.03 0.29
N GLY A 31 12.71 -10.03 0.09
CA GLY A 31 12.43 -11.07 1.08
C GLY A 31 11.49 -10.57 2.16
N GLU A 32 11.53 -11.21 3.33
CA GLU A 32 10.62 -10.92 4.44
C GLU A 32 10.51 -9.41 4.76
N VAL A 33 9.28 -8.89 4.72
CA VAL A 33 8.98 -7.50 5.05
C VAL A 33 8.70 -7.41 6.55
N SER A 34 9.38 -6.49 7.24
CA SER A 34 9.18 -6.32 8.67
C SER A 34 7.75 -5.92 9.02
N GLU A 35 7.31 -6.33 10.22
CA GLU A 35 5.98 -6.00 10.73
C GLU A 35 5.73 -4.48 10.74
N THR A 36 6.74 -3.68 11.08
CA THR A 36 6.66 -2.21 11.06
C THR A 36 6.25 -1.66 9.70
N ILE A 37 6.90 -2.12 8.61
CA ILE A 37 6.58 -1.65 7.25
C ILE A 37 5.19 -2.14 6.85
N SER A 38 4.86 -3.39 7.19
CA SER A 38 3.56 -3.98 6.88
C SER A 38 2.41 -3.23 7.55
N GLN A 39 2.53 -2.92 8.84
CA GLN A 39 1.55 -2.12 9.57
C GLN A 39 1.38 -0.72 8.99
N GLN A 40 2.48 -0.09 8.55
CA GLN A 40 2.42 1.22 7.89
C GLN A 40 1.66 1.16 6.56
N ILE A 41 1.79 0.08 5.78
CA ILE A 41 1.05 -0.13 4.54
C ILE A 41 -0.44 -0.36 4.84
N TYR A 42 -0.76 -1.24 5.80
CA TYR A 42 -2.14 -1.55 6.19
C TYR A 42 -2.90 -0.36 6.79
N ALA A 43 -2.19 0.65 7.31
CA ALA A 43 -2.80 1.88 7.80
C ALA A 43 -3.25 2.85 6.67
N ILE A 44 -2.85 2.61 5.42
CA ILE A 44 -3.15 3.50 4.30
C ILE A 44 -4.55 3.22 3.76
N GLN A 45 -5.44 4.20 3.91
CA GLN A 45 -6.83 4.14 3.45
C GLN A 45 -7.08 4.92 2.16
N ASP A 46 -6.04 5.50 1.54
CA ASP A 46 -6.13 6.22 0.27
C ASP A 46 -5.72 5.31 -0.91
N PRO A 47 -6.67 4.90 -1.77
CA PRO A 47 -6.37 4.10 -2.97
C PRO A 47 -5.38 4.77 -3.93
N ALA A 48 -5.33 6.10 -4.00
CA ALA A 48 -4.41 6.81 -4.89
C ALA A 48 -2.96 6.74 -4.37
N MET A 49 -2.78 6.89 -3.07
CA MET A 49 -1.49 6.65 -2.40
C MET A 49 -1.05 5.20 -2.56
N LEU A 50 -1.92 4.21 -2.34
CA LEU A 50 -1.61 2.80 -2.53
C LEU A 50 -1.16 2.50 -3.97
N LYS A 51 -1.85 3.05 -4.98
CA LYS A 51 -1.45 2.90 -6.38
C LYS A 51 -0.07 3.49 -6.67
N THR A 52 0.27 4.62 -6.03
CA THR A 52 1.59 5.27 -6.17
C THR A 52 2.67 4.43 -5.52
N LEU A 53 2.44 3.96 -4.29
CA LEU A 53 3.36 3.11 -3.56
C LEU A 53 3.58 1.76 -4.24
N HIS A 54 2.53 1.15 -4.82
CA HIS A 54 2.68 -0.09 -5.59
C HIS A 54 3.66 0.09 -6.76
N ARG A 55 3.56 1.19 -7.51
CA ARG A 55 4.52 1.50 -8.59
C ARG A 55 5.94 1.71 -8.05
N GLN A 56 6.08 2.41 -6.92
CA GLN A 56 7.38 2.63 -6.29
C GLN A 56 7.98 1.34 -5.75
N ALA A 57 7.17 0.44 -5.18
CA ALA A 57 7.60 -0.86 -4.66
C ALA A 57 8.29 -1.70 -5.74
N ILE A 58 7.96 -1.52 -7.02
CA ILE A 58 8.59 -2.23 -8.15
C ILE A 58 10.01 -1.71 -8.44
N THR A 59 10.27 -0.42 -8.27
CA THR A 59 11.51 0.22 -8.77
C THR A 59 12.42 0.74 -7.67
N ILE A 60 11.94 0.90 -6.44
CA ILE A 60 12.69 1.51 -5.35
C ILE A 60 13.93 0.68 -4.97
N GLU A 61 14.98 1.34 -4.49
CA GLU A 61 16.28 0.69 -4.27
C GLU A 61 16.35 -0.18 -3.01
N SER A 62 15.50 0.09 -2.00
CA SER A 62 15.53 -0.63 -0.72
C SER A 62 14.25 -0.45 0.10
N LEU A 63 14.04 -1.34 1.08
CA LEU A 63 12.98 -1.21 2.08
C LEU A 63 13.09 0.08 2.90
N THR A 64 14.31 0.53 3.25
CA THR A 64 14.50 1.80 3.96
C THR A 64 14.01 3.00 3.14
N LYS A 65 14.32 3.02 1.84
CA LYS A 65 13.82 4.07 0.92
C LYS A 65 12.30 3.99 0.77
N PHE A 66 11.74 2.78 0.71
CA PHE A 66 10.30 2.57 0.66
C PHE A 66 9.60 3.11 1.91
N GLN A 67 10.14 2.84 3.10
CA GLN A 67 9.61 3.35 4.35
C GLN A 67 9.61 4.88 4.41
N GLN A 68 10.65 5.53 3.86
CA GLN A 68 10.69 6.99 3.71
C GLN A 68 9.60 7.50 2.75
N ALA A 69 9.35 6.80 1.64
CA ALA A 69 8.30 7.15 0.69
C ALA A 69 6.90 7.09 1.32
N ILE A 70 6.64 6.10 2.19
CA ILE A 70 5.39 6.05 2.97
C ILE A 70 5.24 7.31 3.83
N ALA A 71 6.26 7.66 4.62
CA ALA A 71 6.21 8.81 5.53
C ALA A 71 5.98 10.16 4.80
N LEU A 72 6.56 10.32 3.61
CA LEU A 72 6.36 11.50 2.77
C LEU A 72 4.95 11.57 2.18
N GLY A 73 4.39 10.42 1.79
CA GLY A 73 3.02 10.33 1.25
C GLY A 73 1.94 10.58 2.30
N SER A 74 2.18 10.22 3.57
CA SER A 74 1.24 10.44 4.69
C SER A 74 1.19 11.89 5.19
N SER A 75 2.11 12.75 4.74
CA SER A 75 2.24 14.14 5.21
C SER A 75 1.52 15.16 4.32
N LYS A 76 0.70 14.70 3.36
CA LYS A 76 0.01 15.54 2.38
C LYS A 76 -1.50 15.32 2.45
#